data_AF-A0A9Q0TLA9-F1
#
_entry.id   AF-A0A9Q0TLA9-F1
#
_cell.length_a   1.000
_cell.length_b   1.000
_cell.length_c   1.000
_cell.angle_alpha   90.00
_cell.angle_beta   90.00
_cell.angle_gamma   90.00
#
_symmetry.space_group_name_H-M   'P 1'
#
loop_
_entity.id
_entity.type
_entity.pdbx_description
1 polymer ?
#
loop_
_entity_poly.entity_id
_entity_poly.type
_entity_poly.pdbx_seq_one_letter_code
_entity_poly.pdbx_strand_id
1 'polypeptide(L)'
;MDISEVFPEECLAHIISYTSPRDACRSALVSRNFQIAADSDAVWKGFLPPNYAEIISSAPASSSSKLADLSKKELYFHHCNNPILINDGIMVRMILHL
;
A
#
# COMPACT_ATOMS: atom_id res chain seq x y z
N MET A 1 -8.15 29.59 5.19
CA MET A 1 -7.14 28.75 5.87
C MET A 1 -7.47 27.32 5.49
N ASP A 2 -6.60 26.67 4.73
CA ASP A 2 -6.80 25.28 4.32
C ASP A 2 -6.54 24.39 5.54
N ILE A 3 -7.51 23.53 5.89
CA ILE A 3 -7.39 22.61 7.02
C ILE A 3 -6.21 21.64 6.87
N SER A 4 -5.75 21.40 5.64
CA SER A 4 -4.59 20.56 5.33
C SER A 4 -3.25 21.20 5.69
N GLU A 5 -3.19 22.52 5.96
CA GLU A 5 -1.98 23.17 6.49
C GLU A 5 -1.84 23.02 8.01
N VAL A 6 -2.90 22.60 8.71
CA VAL A 6 -2.93 22.51 10.19
C VAL A 6 -2.69 21.09 10.68
N PHE A 7 -2.91 20.07 9.85
CA PHE A 7 -2.83 18.68 10.27
C PHE A 7 -1.44 18.08 10.01
N PRO A 8 -0.75 17.51 11.02
CA PRO A 8 0.49 16.79 10.80
C PRO A 8 0.30 15.65 9.79
N GLU A 9 1.28 15.44 8.93
CA GLU A 9 1.30 14.35 7.93
C GLU A 9 0.98 12.99 8.56
N GLU A 10 1.54 12.72 9.74
CA GLU A 10 1.31 11.48 10.48
C GLU A 10 -0.16 11.27 10.86
N CYS A 11 -0.86 12.34 11.23
CA CYS A 11 -2.27 12.24 11.57
C CYS A 11 -3.13 12.01 10.31
N LEU A 12 -2.78 12.62 9.17
CA LEU A 12 -3.41 12.32 7.87
C LEU A 12 -3.17 10.87 7.48
N ALA A 13 -1.92 10.40 7.56
CA ALA A 13 -1.55 9.02 7.24
C ALA A 13 -2.31 8.03 8.13
N HIS A 14 -2.45 8.34 9.43
CA HIS A 14 -3.21 7.50 10.34
C HIS A 14 -4.68 7.39 9.91
N ILE A 15 -5.35 8.51 9.61
CA ILE A 15 -6.74 8.50 9.14
C ILE A 15 -6.88 7.74 7.82
N ILE A 16 -6.01 8.02 6.84
CA ILE A 16 -6.06 7.41 5.50
C ILE A 16 -5.81 5.90 5.59
N SER A 17 -5.01 5.41 6.54
CA SER A 17 -4.76 3.97 6.72
C SER A 17 -6.00 3.15 7.08
N TYR A 18 -7.06 3.78 7.60
CA TYR A 18 -8.36 3.13 7.84
C TYR A 18 -9.33 3.20 6.65
N THR A 19 -8.92 3.79 5.54
CA THR A 19 -9.74 3.89 4.32
C THR A 19 -9.45 2.73 3.36
N SER A 20 -10.05 2.74 2.17
CA SER A 20 -9.69 1.78 1.11
C SER A 20 -8.48 2.26 0.31
N PRO A 21 -7.73 1.37 -0.38
CA PRO A 21 -6.66 1.78 -1.29
C PRO A 21 -7.11 2.78 -2.36
N ARG A 22 -8.37 2.68 -2.82
CA ARG A 22 -8.99 3.64 -3.73
C ARG A 22 -9.12 5.01 -3.09
N ASP A 23 -9.64 5.06 -1.87
CA ASP A 23 -9.86 6.32 -1.16
C ASP A 23 -8.53 6.99 -0.77
N ALA A 24 -7.48 6.20 -0.47
CA ALA A 24 -6.12 6.72 -0.31
C ALA A 24 -5.62 7.39 -1.61
N CYS A 25 -5.77 6.73 -2.77
CA CYS A 25 -5.42 7.32 -4.07
C CYS A 25 -6.19 8.62 -4.36
N ARG A 26 -7.48 8.68 -4.01
CA ARG A 26 -8.29 9.90 -4.17
C ARG A 26 -7.87 11.00 -3.21
N SER A 27 -7.52 10.64 -1.98
CA SER A 27 -7.01 11.57 -0.96
C SER A 27 -5.74 12.25 -1.44
N ALA A 28 -4.85 11.52 -2.11
CA ALA A 28 -3.60 12.07 -2.65
C ALA A 28 -3.80 13.22 -3.68
N LEU A 29 -5.00 13.36 -4.26
CA LEU A 29 -5.32 14.41 -5.24
C LEU A 29 -5.81 15.71 -4.59
N VAL A 30 -6.02 15.74 -3.27
CA VAL A 30 -6.60 16.90 -2.56
C VAL A 30 -5.59 18.04 -2.42
N SER A 31 -4.40 17.73 -1.88
CA SER A 31 -3.31 18.69 -1.70
C SER A 31 -1.97 17.97 -1.54
N ARG A 32 -0.85 18.72 -1.52
CA ARG A 32 0.48 18.14 -1.36
C ARG A 32 0.65 17.39 -0.03
N ASN A 33 0.08 17.90 1.06
CA ASN A 33 0.18 17.24 2.37
C ASN A 33 -0.59 15.93 2.39
N PHE A 34 -1.78 15.90 1.76
CA PHE A 34 -2.53 14.68 1.57
C PHE A 34 -1.80 13.69 0.65
N GLN A 35 -1.13 14.16 -0.40
CA GLN A 35 -0.34 13.30 -1.29
C GLN A 35 0.78 12.59 -0.52
N ILE A 36 1.59 13.34 0.25
CA ILE A 36 2.70 12.77 1.01
C ILE A 36 2.17 11.76 2.04
N ALA A 37 1.13 12.13 2.79
CA ALA A 37 0.52 11.23 3.78
C ALA A 37 -0.09 9.96 3.15
N ALA A 38 -0.84 10.11 2.05
CA ALA A 38 -1.51 9.01 1.35
C ALA A 38 -0.53 8.03 0.69
N ASP A 39 0.65 8.51 0.28
CA ASP A 39 1.69 7.70 -0.36
C ASP A 39 2.66 7.07 0.65
N SER A 40 2.52 7.37 1.94
CA SER A 40 3.39 6.87 2.99
C SER A 40 3.25 5.36 3.22
N ASP A 41 4.36 4.71 3.58
CA ASP A 41 4.37 3.29 3.93
C ASP A 41 3.47 2.97 5.13
N ALA A 42 3.20 3.93 6.02
CA ALA A 42 2.28 3.77 7.14
C ALA A 42 0.84 3.47 6.67
N VAL A 43 0.39 4.14 5.60
CA VAL A 43 -0.91 3.87 4.97
C VAL A 43 -0.89 2.51 4.28
N TRP A 44 0.08 2.30 3.38
CA TRP A 44 0.07 1.13 2.50
C TRP A 44 0.40 -0.18 3.21
N LYS A 45 1.06 -0.15 4.37
CA LYS A 45 1.24 -1.32 5.24
C LYS A 45 -0.10 -1.91 5.69
N GLY A 46 -1.12 -1.08 5.94
CA GLY A 46 -2.46 -1.54 6.33
C GLY A 46 -3.23 -2.22 5.19
N PHE A 47 -2.86 -1.93 3.95
CA PHE A 47 -3.50 -2.51 2.76
C PHE A 47 -2.88 -3.82 2.31
N LEU A 48 -1.67 -4.13 2.78
CA LEU A 48 -0.96 -5.35 2.44
C LEU A 48 -1.51 -6.56 3.22
N PRO A 49 -1.42 -7.79 2.66
CA PRO A 49 -1.80 -8.99 3.37
C PRO A 49 -0.91 -9.18 4.60
N PRO A 50 -1.40 -9.71 5.74
CA PRO A 50 -0.59 -9.89 6.95
C PRO A 50 0.70 -10.69 6.74
N ASN A 51 0.69 -11.61 5.78
CA ASN A 51 1.81 -12.49 5.43
C ASN A 51 2.69 -11.94 4.28
N TYR A 52 2.59 -10.66 3.89
CA TYR A 52 3.37 -10.11 2.77
C TYR A 52 4.89 -10.31 2.94
N ALA A 53 5.41 -10.26 4.16
CA ALA A 53 6.83 -10.47 4.44
C ALA A 53 7.26 -11.91 4.15
N GLU A 54 6.42 -12.89 4.50
CA GLU A 54 6.64 -14.30 4.17
C GLU A 54 6.64 -14.50 2.66
N ILE A 55 5.71 -13.85 1.96
CA ILE A 55 5.62 -13.92 0.51
C ILE A 55 6.91 -13.39 -0.16
N ILE A 56 7.44 -12.25 0.29
CA ILE A 56 8.73 -11.71 -0.19
C ILE A 56 9.87 -12.70 0.09
N SER A 57 9.89 -13.30 1.28
CA SER A 57 10.95 -14.26 1.66
C SER A 57 10.90 -15.57 0.88
N SER A 58 9.71 -15.99 0.44
CA SER A 58 9.49 -17.20 -0.36
C SER A 58 9.85 -17.04 -1.84
N ALA A 59 9.98 -15.80 -2.31
CA ALA A 59 10.35 -15.50 -3.69
C ALA A 59 11.82 -15.91 -3.98
N PRO A 60 12.16 -16.25 -5.23
CA PRO A 60 13.55 -16.55 -5.60
C PRO A 60 14.47 -15.38 -5.21
N ALA A 61 15.71 -15.68 -4.78
CA ALA A 61 16.61 -14.69 -4.17
C ALA A 61 16.84 -13.42 -5.02
N SER A 62 16.84 -13.55 -6.34
CA SER A 62 16.96 -12.43 -7.29
C SER A 62 15.74 -11.50 -7.35
N SER A 63 14.57 -12.00 -6.94
CA SER A 63 13.32 -11.26 -6.85
C SER A 63 13.08 -10.77 -5.43
N SER A 64 13.36 -11.58 -4.42
CA SER A 64 13.18 -11.22 -3.00
C SER A 64 13.91 -9.93 -2.63
N SER A 65 15.16 -9.75 -3.08
CA SER A 65 15.91 -8.49 -2.87
C SER A 65 15.22 -7.29 -3.52
N LYS A 66 14.79 -7.42 -4.79
CA LYS A 66 14.08 -6.35 -5.51
C LYS A 66 12.75 -6.00 -4.85
N LEU A 67 11.99 -7.00 -4.39
CA LEU A 67 10.71 -6.78 -3.71
C LEU A 67 10.90 -6.13 -2.32
N ALA A 68 12.01 -6.39 -1.64
CA ALA A 68 12.32 -5.78 -0.35
C ALA A 68 12.67 -4.28 -0.47
N ASP A 69 13.19 -3.85 -1.62
CA ASP A 69 13.55 -2.46 -1.89
C ASP A 69 12.35 -1.58 -2.30
N LEU A 70 11.19 -2.19 -2.60
CA LEU A 70 9.97 -1.46 -2.99
C LEU A 70 9.30 -0.80 -1.77
N SER A 71 8.71 0.38 -1.99
CA SER A 71 7.74 0.95 -1.05
C SER A 71 6.54 0.00 -0.87
N LYS A 72 5.80 0.14 0.23
CA LYS A 72 4.60 -0.68 0.48
C LYS A 72 3.53 -0.46 -0.58
N LYS A 73 3.45 0.77 -1.12
CA LYS A 73 2.59 1.11 -2.25
C LYS A 73 2.97 0.35 -3.51
N GLU A 74 4.25 0.40 -3.89
CA GLU A 74 4.75 -0.33 -5.07
C GLU A 74 4.57 -1.84 -4.91
N LEU A 75 4.80 -2.36 -3.70
CA LEU A 75 4.57 -3.77 -3.38
C LEU A 75 3.09 -4.13 -3.58
N TYR A 76 2.15 -3.32 -3.10
CA TYR A 76 0.72 -3.53 -3.32
C TYR A 76 0.39 -3.64 -4.81
N PHE A 77 0.82 -2.66 -5.62
CA PHE A 77 0.56 -2.67 -7.07
C PHE A 77 1.28 -3.82 -7.78
N HIS A 78 2.49 -4.16 -7.37
CA HIS A 78 3.21 -5.32 -7.89
C HIS A 78 2.41 -6.61 -7.67
N HIS A 79 1.85 -6.82 -6.48
CA HIS A 79 0.99 -7.96 -6.18
C HIS A 79 -0.33 -7.97 -6.96
N CYS A 80 -0.96 -6.80 -7.17
CA CYS A 80 -2.15 -6.69 -8.03
C CYS A 80 -1.89 -7.19 -9.46
N ASN A 81 -0.69 -6.90 -9.99
CA ASN A 81 -0.28 -7.25 -11.34
C ASN A 81 0.30 -8.67 -11.44
N ASN A 82 0.81 -9.21 -10.33
CA ASN A 82 1.43 -10.53 -10.23
C ASN A 82 0.71 -11.35 -9.15
N PRO A 83 -0.51 -11.86 -9.44
CA PRO A 83 -1.28 -12.61 -8.46
C PRO A 83 -0.52 -13.88 -8.05
N ILE A 84 -0.38 -14.11 -6.75
CA ILE A 84 0.30 -15.27 -6.20
C ILE A 84 -0.76 -16.29 -5.80
N LEU A 85 -0.64 -17.50 -6.35
CA LEU A 85 -1.46 -18.64 -5.97
C LEU A 85 -0.92 -19.19 -4.65
N ILE A 86 -1.64 -18.93 -3.55
CA ILE A 86 -1.32 -19.52 -2.25
C ILE A 86 -2.29 -20.67 -2.02
N ASN A 87 -1.76 -21.90 -2.01
CA ASN A 87 -2.38 -23.16 -1.54
C ASN A 87 -3.84 -23.45 -1.97
N ASP A 88 -4.04 -24.41 -2.88
CA ASP A 88 -5.36 -24.95 -3.29
C ASP A 88 -6.42 -23.93 -3.77
N GLY A 89 -5.99 -22.89 -4.49
CA GLY A 89 -6.90 -22.08 -5.32
C GLY A 89 -7.44 -20.81 -4.67
N ILE A 90 -6.99 -20.43 -3.47
CA ILE A 90 -7.28 -19.09 -2.93
C ILE A 90 -6.36 -18.07 -3.61
N MET A 91 -6.89 -17.42 -4.64
CA MET A 91 -6.26 -16.27 -5.26
C MET A 91 -6.42 -15.07 -4.33
N VAL A 92 -5.35 -14.68 -3.62
CA VAL A 92 -5.32 -13.37 -2.95
C VAL A 92 -5.12 -12.32 -4.03
N ARG A 93 -6.21 -12.02 -4.75
CA ARG A 93 -6.30 -10.86 -5.61
C ARG A 93 -6.48 -9.67 -4.68
N MET A 94 -5.45 -8.84 -4.58
CA MET A 94 -5.63 -7.48 -4.09
C MET A 94 -6.50 -6.80 -5.14
N ILE A 95 -7.82 -6.80 -4.94
CA ILE A 95 -8.73 -6.30 -5.96
C ILE A 95 -8.50 -4.79 -6.05
N LEU A 96 -7.91 -4.37 -7.18
CA LEU A 96 -7.99 -2.99 -7.66
C LEU A 96 -9.45 -2.70 -8.02
N HIS A 97 -10.28 -2.46 -7.02
CA HIS A 97 -11.44 -1.64 -7.23
C HIS A 97 -10.92 -0.20 -7.22
N LEU A 98 -10.40 0.27 -8.36
CA LEU A 98 -10.08 1.68 -8.64
C LEU A 98 -11.28 2.49 -9.07
#